data_AF-A0A7W8GFQ3-F1
#
_entry.id   AF-A0A7W8GFQ3-F1
#
_cell.length_a   1.000
_cell.length_b   1.000
_cell.length_c   1.000
_cell.angle_alpha   90.00
_cell.angle_beta   90.00
_cell.angle_gamma   90.00
#
_symmetry.space_group_name_H-M   'P 1'
#
loop_
_entity.id
_entity.type
_entity.pdbx_description
1 polymer ?
#
loop_
_entity_poly.entity_id
_entity_poly.type
_entity_poly.pdbx_seq_one_letter_code
_entity_poly.pdbx_strand_id
1 'polypeptide(L)'
;MITSRVDLTATRGDTWSRLIPIEVQTGPNTRRRATAEELTALAARFTRIRLHVREEPGAPDPPLLALSSSTGALRIDPAAGGLAIEGPATQMRGFDGGEYDVELTEPRPGNPQGDRVWTLCTGRVQVTPDVSDGA
;
A
#
# COMPACT_ATOMS: atom_id res chain seq x y z
N MET A 1 16.84 2.57 -1.71
CA MET A 1 15.39 2.57 -1.48
C MET A 1 14.90 1.19 -1.86
N ILE A 2 14.45 0.42 -0.87
CA ILE A 2 14.19 -1.01 -1.03
C ILE A 2 12.77 -1.14 -1.60
N THR A 3 12.65 -1.63 -2.82
CA THR A 3 11.37 -2.03 -3.42
C THR A 3 10.90 -3.29 -2.69
N SER A 4 10.17 -3.10 -1.60
CA SER A 4 9.49 -4.20 -0.92
C SER A 4 8.28 -4.60 -1.75
N ARG A 5 8.28 -5.83 -2.27
CA ARG A 5 7.10 -6.43 -2.91
C ARG A 5 6.02 -6.56 -1.84
N VAL A 6 4.94 -5.82 -2.02
CA VAL A 6 3.74 -5.93 -1.20
C VAL A 6 2.88 -7.02 -1.84
N ASP A 7 2.83 -8.21 -1.23
CA ASP A 7 1.88 -9.26 -1.60
C ASP A 7 0.69 -9.23 -0.64
N LEU A 8 -0.48 -8.82 -1.16
CA LEU A 8 -1.71 -8.70 -0.40
C LEU A 8 -2.70 -9.79 -0.86
N THR A 9 -3.49 -10.32 0.08
CA THR A 9 -4.65 -11.16 -0.22
C THR A 9 -5.86 -10.52 0.43
N ALA A 10 -6.91 -10.27 -0.35
CA ALA A 10 -8.15 -9.71 0.14
C ALA A 10 -9.35 -10.45 -0.47
N THR A 11 -10.41 -10.65 0.32
CA THR A 11 -11.68 -11.22 -0.14
C THR A 11 -12.62 -10.08 -0.49
N ARG A 12 -13.25 -10.10 -1.66
CA ARG A 12 -14.29 -9.11 -2.01
C ARG A 12 -15.41 -9.17 -0.95
N GLY A 13 -15.95 -8.01 -0.56
CA GLY A 13 -16.97 -7.91 0.49
C GLY A 13 -16.42 -7.59 1.90
N ASP A 14 -15.13 -7.86 2.14
CA ASP A 14 -14.44 -7.49 3.38
C ASP A 14 -13.91 -6.05 3.36
N THR A 15 -13.52 -5.52 4.52
CA THR A 15 -12.70 -4.30 4.59
C THR A 15 -11.28 -4.60 4.09
N TRP A 16 -10.66 -3.64 3.39
CA TRP A 16 -9.22 -3.65 3.14
C TRP A 16 -8.48 -3.43 4.45
N SER A 17 -8.40 -4.45 5.32
CA SER A 17 -7.68 -4.40 6.58
C SER A 17 -6.47 -5.32 6.50
N ARG A 18 -5.28 -4.72 6.43
CA ARG A 18 -4.04 -5.49 6.41
C ARG A 18 -2.91 -4.73 7.07
N LEU A 19 -2.08 -5.48 7.79
CA LEU A 19 -0.77 -5.04 8.22
C LEU A 19 0.29 -5.63 7.29
N ILE A 20 1.03 -4.76 6.61
CA ILE A 20 2.21 -5.15 5.82
C ILE A 20 3.46 -4.92 6.69
N PRO A 21 4.21 -5.97 7.07
CA PRO A 21 5.48 -5.79 7.76
C PRO A 21 6.44 -4.96 6.89
N ILE A 22 7.09 -3.98 7.50
CA ILE A 22 8.15 -3.22 6.82
C ILE A 22 9.48 -3.90 7.15
N GLU A 23 10.24 -4.25 6.11
CA GLU A 23 11.55 -4.88 6.25
C GLU A 23 12.67 -3.90 5.88
N VAL A 24 13.76 -3.98 6.63
CA VAL A 24 15.00 -3.26 6.39
C VAL A 24 16.02 -4.22 5.82
N GLN A 25 16.59 -3.88 4.66
CA GLN A 25 17.69 -4.61 4.07
C GLN A 25 18.98 -4.27 4.83
N THR A 26 19.60 -5.29 5.42
CA THR A 26 20.83 -5.16 6.23
C THR A 26 22.06 -5.73 5.53
N GLY A 27 21.88 -6.36 4.36
CA GLY A 27 22.96 -6.87 3.51
C GLY A 27 22.43 -7.17 2.11
N PRO A 28 23.29 -7.67 1.19
CA PRO A 28 22.91 -7.92 -0.20
C PRO A 28 21.64 -8.77 -0.35
N ASN A 29 21.50 -9.81 0.49
CA ASN A 29 20.36 -10.74 0.48
C ASN A 29 19.76 -10.93 1.89
N THR A 30 20.04 -10.03 2.82
CA THR A 30 19.59 -10.15 4.21
C THR A 30 18.60 -9.05 4.53
N ARG A 31 17.46 -9.45 5.08
CA ARG A 31 16.39 -8.56 5.53
C ARG A 31 16.01 -8.91 6.96
N ARG A 32 15.60 -7.89 7.71
CA ARG A 32 14.94 -8.05 9.01
C ARG A 32 13.73 -7.14 9.09
N ARG A 33 12.82 -7.42 10.01
CA ARG A 33 11.74 -6.47 10.32
C ARG A 33 12.32 -5.16 10.85
N ALA A 34 11.69 -4.06 10.48
CA ALA A 34 11.96 -2.75 11.04
C ALA A 34 11.64 -2.77 12.55
N THR A 35 12.44 -2.07 13.34
CA THR A 35 12.17 -1.87 14.76
C THR A 35 11.07 -0.81 14.95
N ALA A 36 10.45 -0.77 16.13
CA ALA A 36 9.48 0.26 16.46
C ALA A 36 10.08 1.69 16.36
N GLU A 37 11.37 1.85 16.70
CA GLU A 37 12.09 3.11 16.56
C GLU A 37 12.24 3.52 15.09
N GLU A 38 12.65 2.60 14.22
CA GLU A 38 12.76 2.84 12.78
C GLU A 38 11.41 3.17 12.15
N LEU A 39 10.35 2.48 12.58
CA LEU A 39 8.98 2.74 12.13
C LEU A 39 8.49 4.11 12.61
N THR A 40 8.82 4.51 13.84
CA THR A 40 8.47 5.84 14.38
C THR A 40 9.15 6.94 13.58
N ALA A 41 10.46 6.78 13.28
CA ALA A 41 11.19 7.72 12.45
C ALA A 41 10.62 7.78 11.02
N LEU A 42 10.21 6.64 10.46
CA LEU A 42 9.59 6.55 9.15
C LEU A 42 8.23 7.27 9.10
N ALA A 43 7.38 7.03 10.11
CA ALA A 43 6.07 7.67 10.26
C ALA A 43 6.19 9.21 10.38
N ALA A 44 7.22 9.70 11.08
CA ALA A 44 7.48 11.14 11.17
C ALA A 44 7.93 11.75 9.83
N ARG A 45 8.57 10.96 8.96
CA ARG A 45 9.12 11.42 7.67
C ARG A 45 8.09 11.41 6.54
N PHE A 46 7.22 10.41 6.49
CA PHE A 46 6.27 10.19 5.40
C PHE A 46 4.85 10.44 5.89
N THR A 47 4.31 11.62 5.56
CA THR A 47 3.06 12.12 6.15
C THR A 47 1.88 12.07 5.17
N ARG A 48 2.15 11.92 3.87
CA ARG A 48 1.15 11.96 2.79
C ARG A 48 1.18 10.71 1.92
N ILE A 49 1.39 9.56 2.55
CA ILE A 49 1.49 8.26 1.89
C ILE A 49 0.18 7.99 1.14
N ARG A 50 0.31 7.50 -0.09
CA ARG A 50 -0.80 7.09 -0.95
C ARG A 50 -0.55 5.67 -1.44
N LEU A 51 -1.60 4.86 -1.50
CA LEU A 51 -1.58 3.54 -2.09
C LEU A 51 -2.53 3.55 -3.29
N HIS A 52 -2.01 3.20 -4.45
CA HIS A 52 -2.77 3.05 -5.68
C HIS A 52 -2.82 1.58 -6.09
N VAL A 53 -3.99 1.09 -6.47
CA VAL A 53 -4.17 -0.24 -7.08
C VAL A 53 -4.60 -0.06 -8.53
N ARG A 54 -3.99 -0.81 -9.45
CA ARG A 54 -4.20 -0.72 -10.90
C ARG A 54 -4.29 -2.13 -11.50
N GLU A 55 -4.97 -2.27 -12.63
CA GLU A 55 -4.97 -3.52 -13.40
C GLU A 55 -3.60 -3.83 -13.97
N GLU A 56 -2.94 -2.81 -14.51
CA GLU A 56 -1.62 -2.94 -15.14
C GLU A 56 -0.68 -1.80 -14.71
N PRO A 57 0.65 -2.02 -14.74
CA PRO A 57 1.62 -0.99 -14.41
C PRO A 57 1.53 0.16 -15.41
N GLY A 58 1.37 1.39 -14.90
CA GLY A 58 1.35 2.59 -15.75
C GLY A 58 0.05 2.81 -16.54
N ALA A 59 -1.03 2.08 -16.22
CA ALA A 59 -2.35 2.32 -16.82
C ALA A 59 -2.75 3.82 -16.72
N PRO A 60 -3.18 4.44 -17.84
CA PRO A 60 -3.42 5.90 -17.92
C PRO A 60 -4.69 6.36 -17.18
N ASP A 61 -5.62 5.44 -16.91
CA ASP A 61 -6.86 5.70 -16.19
C ASP A 61 -6.62 5.93 -14.68
N PRO A 62 -7.58 6.56 -13.96
CA PRO A 62 -7.49 6.66 -12.51
C PRO A 62 -7.32 5.25 -11.91
N PRO A 63 -6.52 5.11 -10.84
CA PRO A 63 -6.34 3.80 -10.21
C PRO A 63 -7.69 3.25 -9.74
N LEU A 64 -7.87 1.93 -9.84
CA LEU A 64 -9.05 1.22 -9.33
C LEU A 64 -9.31 1.53 -7.85
N LEU A 65 -8.23 1.76 -7.10
CA LEU A 65 -8.28 2.19 -5.72
C LEU A 65 -7.19 3.22 -5.44
N ALA A 66 -7.55 4.30 -4.72
CA ALA A 66 -6.62 5.25 -4.15
C ALA A 66 -6.91 5.43 -2.65
N LEU A 67 -5.97 4.99 -1.81
CA LEU A 67 -6.00 5.21 -0.37
C LEU A 67 -4.96 6.26 0.02
N SER A 68 -5.18 6.99 1.11
CA SER A 68 -4.24 7.99 1.60
C SER A 68 -4.17 8.02 3.13
N SER A 69 -3.00 8.38 3.66
CA SER A 69 -2.83 8.69 5.07
C SER A 69 -3.67 9.89 5.53
N SER A 70 -3.97 10.82 4.61
CA SER A 70 -4.81 11.99 4.91
C SER A 70 -6.25 11.64 5.28
N THR A 71 -6.74 10.47 4.87
CA THR A 71 -8.08 9.97 5.22
C THR A 71 -8.05 8.95 6.36
N GLY A 72 -6.86 8.69 6.94
CA GLY A 72 -6.65 7.63 7.93
C GLY A 72 -6.59 6.21 7.35
N ALA A 73 -6.77 6.05 6.03
CA ALA A 73 -6.84 4.75 5.38
C ALA A 73 -5.47 4.05 5.24
N LEU A 74 -4.39 4.79 5.46
CA LEU A 74 -3.02 4.30 5.49
C LEU A 74 -2.28 4.91 6.67
N ARG A 75 -1.57 4.11 7.45
CA ARG A 75 -0.65 4.63 8.47
C ARG A 75 0.52 3.68 8.68
N ILE A 76 1.71 4.23 8.90
CA ILE A 76 2.78 3.45 9.50
C ILE A 76 2.43 3.31 10.98
N ASP A 77 2.32 2.08 11.45
CA ASP A 77 1.95 1.73 12.81
C ASP A 77 3.15 1.05 13.50
N PRO A 78 3.93 1.81 14.31
CA PRO A 78 5.07 1.27 15.03
C PRO A 78 4.70 0.20 16.05
N ALA A 79 3.50 0.26 16.62
CA ALA A 79 3.03 -0.68 17.62
C ALA A 79 2.62 -2.01 16.97
N ALA A 80 1.95 -1.95 15.82
CA ALA A 80 1.63 -3.13 15.02
C ALA A 80 2.85 -3.68 14.26
N GLY A 81 3.87 -2.84 13.99
CA GLY A 81 5.12 -3.25 13.37
C GLY A 81 5.13 -3.17 11.84
N GLY A 82 4.41 -2.22 11.24
CA GLY A 82 4.34 -2.13 9.77
C GLY A 82 3.48 -1.01 9.20
N LEU A 83 3.09 -1.14 7.93
CA LEU A 83 2.10 -0.29 7.26
C LEU A 83 0.72 -0.90 7.45
N ALA A 84 -0.15 -0.20 8.17
CA ALA A 84 -1.57 -0.53 8.28
C ALA A 84 -2.34 0.09 7.12
N ILE A 85 -3.17 -0.73 6.49
CA ILE A 85 -4.12 -0.36 5.45
C ILE A 85 -5.51 -0.61 6.01
N GLU A 86 -6.38 0.40 5.92
CA GLU A 86 -7.78 0.37 6.37
C GLU A 86 -8.67 1.08 5.34
N GLY A 87 -9.32 0.32 4.46
CA GLY A 87 -10.27 0.83 3.47
C GLY A 87 -11.67 0.23 3.61
N PRO A 88 -12.75 1.00 3.39
CA PRO A 88 -14.12 0.47 3.42
C PRO A 88 -14.35 -0.59 2.34
N ALA A 89 -15.19 -1.59 2.65
CA ALA A 89 -15.55 -2.66 1.73
C ALA A 89 -16.17 -2.18 0.40
N THR A 90 -16.81 -1.01 0.40
CA THR A 90 -17.36 -0.39 -0.83
C THR A 90 -16.30 -0.15 -1.89
N GLN A 91 -15.03 0.05 -1.49
CA GLN A 91 -13.89 0.21 -2.40
C GLN A 91 -13.40 -1.11 -3.00
N MET A 92 -13.87 -2.27 -2.54
CA MET A 92 -13.56 -3.58 -3.12
C MET A 92 -14.52 -4.01 -4.24
N ARG A 93 -15.66 -3.34 -4.38
CA ARG A 93 -16.73 -3.77 -5.30
C ARG A 93 -16.31 -3.77 -6.77
N GLY A 94 -15.35 -2.93 -7.16
CA GLY A 94 -14.84 -2.84 -8.54
C GLY A 94 -13.79 -3.88 -8.95
N PHE A 95 -13.47 -4.86 -8.10
CA PHE A 95 -12.38 -5.82 -8.36
C PHE A 95 -12.90 -7.21 -8.69
N ASP A 96 -12.83 -7.65 -9.95
CA ASP A 96 -13.35 -8.95 -10.44
C ASP A 96 -12.58 -10.20 -9.99
N GLY A 97 -11.59 -10.02 -9.12
CA GLY A 97 -10.70 -11.08 -8.66
C GLY A 97 -9.56 -11.32 -9.65
N GLY A 98 -8.38 -11.65 -9.13
CA GLY A 98 -7.16 -11.71 -9.91
C GLY A 98 -6.00 -10.97 -9.27
N GLU A 99 -4.88 -10.88 -9.99
CA GLU A 99 -3.72 -10.10 -9.58
C GLU A 99 -3.85 -8.66 -10.07
N TYR A 100 -3.53 -7.70 -9.21
CA TYR A 100 -3.49 -6.28 -9.53
C TYR A 100 -2.17 -5.68 -9.04
N ASP A 101 -1.67 -4.67 -9.74
CA ASP A 101 -0.46 -3.97 -9.32
C ASP A 101 -0.77 -2.92 -8.25
N VAL A 102 0.12 -2.82 -7.26
CA VAL A 102 0.04 -1.85 -6.18
C VAL A 102 1.25 -0.95 -6.20
N GLU A 103 1.01 0.35 -6.04
CA GLU A 103 2.05 1.36 -5.90
C GLU A 103 1.84 2.18 -4.63
N LEU A 104 2.86 2.21 -3.76
CA LEU A 104 2.90 3.11 -2.62
C LEU A 104 3.70 4.34 -3.02
N THR A 105 3.13 5.52 -2.82
CA THR A 105 3.73 6.78 -3.25
C THR A 105 3.68 7.86 -2.18
N GLU A 106 4.61 8.83 -2.26
CA GLU A 106 4.59 10.05 -1.45
C GLU A 106 4.73 11.28 -2.37
N PRO A 107 3.80 12.25 -2.32
CA PRO A 107 3.96 13.51 -3.03
C PRO A 107 5.06 14.36 -2.38
N ARG A 108 5.93 14.96 -3.19
CA ARG A 108 6.96 15.91 -2.75
C ARG A 108 6.57 17.33 -3.14
N PRO A 109 5.82 18.05 -2.28
CA PRO A 109 5.49 19.44 -2.55
C PRO A 109 6.76 20.30 -2.61
N GLY A 110 6.75 21.31 -3.50
CA GLY A 110 7.85 22.28 -3.61
C GLY A 110 9.06 21.83 -4.42
N ASN A 111 8.94 20.78 -5.24
CA ASN A 111 9.98 20.46 -6.21
C ASN A 111 9.96 21.49 -7.36
N PRO A 112 11.11 22.08 -7.73
CA PRO A 112 11.18 23.13 -8.75
C PRO A 112 10.78 22.67 -10.16
N GLN A 113 10.58 21.37 -10.38
CA GLN A 113 10.12 20.81 -11.65
C GLN A 113 8.65 20.34 -11.61
N GLY A 114 7.87 20.84 -10.66
CA GLY A 114 6.48 20.45 -10.41
C GLY A 114 6.35 19.35 -9.34
N ASP A 115 5.12 19.08 -8.90
CA ASP A 115 4.84 18.06 -7.87
C ASP A 115 5.36 16.70 -8.31
N ARG A 116 6.52 16.30 -7.77
CA ARG A 116 7.08 14.97 -8.03
C ARG A 116 6.52 13.99 -7.01
N VAL A 117 6.29 12.77 -7.47
CA VAL A 117 5.85 11.66 -6.64
C VAL A 117 7.00 10.69 -6.47
N TRP A 118 7.33 10.31 -5.23
CA TRP A 118 8.27 9.23 -4.95
C TRP A 118 7.50 7.92 -4.88
N THR A 119 7.85 6.96 -5.73
CA THR A 119 7.40 5.57 -5.58
C THR A 119 8.17 4.94 -4.44
N LEU A 120 7.51 4.76 -3.30
CA LEU A 120 8.03 4.13 -2.08
C LEU A 120 8.23 2.63 -2.26
N CYS A 121 7.22 1.96 -2.80
CA CYS A 121 7.28 0.55 -3.14
C CYS A 121 6.28 0.20 -4.25
N THR A 122 6.51 -0.95 -4.87
CA THR A 122 5.61 -1.56 -5.85
C THR A 122 5.41 -3.02 -5.49
N GLY A 123 4.22 -3.56 -5.71
CA GLY A 123 3.88 -4.94 -5.40
C GLY A 123 2.68 -5.43 -6.18
N ARG A 124 2.14 -6.58 -5.77
CA ARG A 124 0.93 -7.17 -6.34
C ARG A 124 -0.07 -7.53 -5.26
N VAL A 125 -1.35 -7.30 -5.52
CA VAL A 125 -2.43 -7.79 -4.69
C VAL A 125 -3.21 -8.85 -5.43
N GLN A 126 -3.38 -10.01 -4.80
CA GLN A 126 -4.33 -11.01 -5.22
C GLN A 126 -5.67 -10.69 -4.56
N VAL A 127 -6.68 -10.40 -5.38
CA VAL A 127 -8.07 -10.30 -4.92
C VAL A 127 -8.76 -11.62 -5.20
N THR A 128 -9.44 -12.16 -4.20
CA THR A 128 -10.27 -13.35 -4.33
C THR A 128 -11.73 -12.91 -4.48
N PRO A 129 -12.47 -13.43 -5.47
CA PRO A 129 -13.91 -13.18 -5.59
C PRO A 129 -14.64 -13.57 -4.31
N ASP A 130 -15.66 -12.80 -3.94
CA ASP A 130 -16.55 -13.17 -2.84
C ASP A 130 -17.39 -14.37 -3.30
N VAL A 131 -17.30 -15.48 -2.57
CA VAL A 131 -18.13 -16.66 -2.82
C VAL A 131 -19.53 -16.51 -2.21
N SER A 132 -19.79 -15.44 -1.47
CA SER A 132 -21.08 -15.16 -0.83
C SER A 132 -22.18 -14.69 -1.79
N ASP A 133 -21.82 -14.18 -2.98
CA ASP A 133 -22.78 -13.74 -4.02
C ASP A 133 -23.31 -14.90 -4.88
N GLY A 134 -23.03 -16.17 -4.50
CA GLY A 134 -23.37 -17.37 -5.26
C GLY A 134 -24.19 -18.44 -4.52
N ALA A 135 -24.92 -18.08 -3.46
CA ALA A 135 -25.83 -18.99 -2.73
C ALA A 135 -27.29 -18.56 -2.81
#